data_AF-A0A2E6PUH8-F1
#
_entry.id   AF-A0A2E6PUH8-F1
#
_cell.length_a   1.000
_cell.length_b   1.000
_cell.length_c   1.000
_cell.angle_alpha   90.00
_cell.angle_beta   90.00
_cell.angle_gamma   90.00
#
_symmetry.space_group_name_H-M   'P 1'
#
loop_
_entity.id
_entity.type
_entity.pdbx_description
1 polymer ?
#
loop_
_entity_poly.entity_id
_entity_poly.type
_entity_poly.pdbx_seq_one_letter_code
_entity_poly.pdbx_strand_id
1 'polypeptide(L)'
;MAIDYGSKRRLKNFKVRKVRESLPEYFTSENPTLVSFLEKYYEFLDSSEGTHAFGDDARQIFATKDIREMSPILLDPMTTEVSGGLKSSDIFNNPRYALTRIAELTRLKGSRFGMEEFFRLFFQQKAEVEYGKQSMFLLSDSASQIGVESLKFIQNDEIFQTFGLLIKTGISVNNWNELYKKYAHPAGFYYAGQVISDAEALNPITAPLSIEDSADTTIISQAVNPMLTLFTQPTTLVESDGILVRQSNFNEQLSDYDSSISLATLDKSYHTITQLITPNSFTFDDSSIRDSDENASPDFSLIIETMDNELFTTSDSAI
;
A
#
# COMPACT_ATOMS: atom_id res chain seq x y z
N MET A 1 -21.07 8.91 14.19
CA MET A 1 -22.46 9.25 14.56
C MET A 1 -23.33 8.84 13.39
N ALA A 2 -24.08 7.73 13.49
CA ALA A 2 -24.96 7.29 12.41
C ALA A 2 -26.15 8.24 12.34
N ILE A 3 -26.31 8.93 11.22
CA ILE A 3 -27.44 9.83 10.99
C ILE A 3 -28.64 8.93 10.69
N ASP A 4 -29.57 8.83 11.64
CA ASP A 4 -30.86 8.19 11.43
C ASP A 4 -31.71 9.09 10.52
N TYR A 5 -31.82 8.73 9.25
CA TYR A 5 -32.67 9.43 8.27
C TYR A 5 -34.17 9.15 8.48
N GLY A 6 -34.55 8.38 9.51
CA GLY A 6 -35.91 8.11 9.92
C GLY A 6 -36.60 9.32 10.55
N SER A 7 -36.83 10.38 9.79
CA SER A 7 -37.80 11.41 10.16
C SER A 7 -39.16 10.73 10.33
N LYS A 8 -39.62 10.53 11.58
CA LYS A 8 -41.01 10.18 11.87
C LYS A 8 -41.90 11.34 11.42
N ARG A 9 -42.39 11.34 10.17
CA ARG A 9 -43.39 12.33 9.69
C ARG A 9 -44.77 12.08 10.29
N ARG A 10 -44.86 11.41 11.45
CA ARG A 10 -46.14 11.19 12.11
C ARG A 10 -46.69 12.54 12.59
N LEU A 11 -47.76 12.97 11.95
CA LEU A 11 -48.79 13.71 12.67
C LEU A 11 -49.33 12.78 13.75
N LYS A 12 -49.36 13.25 15.00
CA LYS A 12 -50.01 12.53 16.09
C LYS A 12 -51.46 12.28 15.66
N ASN A 13 -51.94 11.04 15.78
CA ASN A 13 -53.30 10.73 15.37
C ASN A 13 -54.28 11.45 16.32
N PHE A 14 -54.99 12.46 15.79
CA PHE A 14 -56.00 13.21 16.55
C PHE A 14 -57.42 12.66 16.36
N LYS A 15 -57.60 11.61 15.55
CA LYS A 15 -58.90 10.96 15.35
C LYS A 15 -59.21 10.05 16.53
N VAL A 16 -59.71 10.64 17.61
CA VAL A 16 -60.27 9.92 18.75
C VAL A 16 -61.75 9.69 18.50
N ARG A 17 -62.23 8.45 18.67
CA ARG A 17 -63.66 8.17 18.59
C ARG A 17 -64.35 8.78 19.80
N LYS A 18 -65.31 9.67 19.54
CA LYS A 18 -66.07 10.32 20.60
C LYS A 18 -67.40 9.63 20.79
N VAL A 19 -67.37 8.52 21.52
CA VAL A 19 -68.53 7.64 21.74
C VAL A 19 -69.68 8.41 22.40
N ARG A 20 -69.37 9.22 23.42
CA ARG A 20 -70.35 10.04 24.14
C ARG A 20 -71.05 11.09 23.28
N GLU A 21 -70.35 11.68 22.31
CA GLU A 21 -70.92 12.66 21.37
C GLU A 21 -71.73 12.01 20.25
N SER A 22 -71.51 10.72 19.99
CA SER A 22 -72.19 9.98 18.91
C SER A 22 -73.51 9.35 19.35
N LEU A 23 -73.72 9.20 20.66
CA LEU A 23 -74.91 8.60 21.24
C LEU A 23 -75.90 9.68 21.69
N PRO A 24 -77.23 9.43 21.59
CA PRO A 24 -78.23 10.32 22.19
C PRO A 24 -77.99 10.51 23.70
N GLU A 25 -78.24 11.73 24.20
CA GLU A 25 -77.93 12.14 25.57
C GLU A 25 -78.57 11.23 26.65
N TYR A 26 -79.77 10.70 26.36
CA TYR A 26 -80.47 9.73 27.20
C TYR A 26 -79.63 8.50 27.59
N PHE A 27 -78.80 7.97 26.68
CA PHE A 27 -77.93 6.83 26.99
C PHE A 27 -76.80 7.21 27.94
N THR A 28 -76.38 8.47 27.93
CA THR A 28 -75.31 8.97 28.81
C THR A 28 -75.80 9.20 30.24
N SER A 29 -77.10 9.51 30.42
CA SER A 29 -77.71 9.68 31.73
C SER A 29 -78.20 8.36 32.33
N GLU A 30 -78.87 7.52 31.54
CA GLU A 30 -79.57 6.33 32.07
C GLU A 30 -78.73 5.05 32.02
N ASN A 31 -77.77 4.94 31.10
CA ASN A 31 -77.00 3.70 30.89
C ASN A 31 -75.48 3.94 30.82
N PRO A 32 -74.84 4.43 31.92
CA PRO A 32 -73.42 4.77 31.91
C PRO A 32 -72.50 3.55 31.71
N THR A 33 -72.92 2.36 32.14
CA THR A 33 -72.16 1.11 31.96
C THR A 33 -72.04 0.71 30.49
N LEU A 34 -73.10 0.91 29.71
CA LEU A 34 -73.10 0.66 28.26
C LEU A 34 -72.15 1.62 27.54
N VAL A 35 -72.14 2.91 27.92
CA VAL A 35 -71.23 3.89 27.34
C VAL A 35 -69.77 3.50 27.63
N SER A 36 -69.46 3.13 28.87
CA SER A 36 -68.11 2.68 29.24
C SER A 36 -67.68 1.41 28.50
N PHE A 37 -68.61 0.46 28.32
CA PHE A 37 -68.36 -0.74 27.50
C PHE A 37 -68.02 -0.38 26.05
N LEU A 38 -68.80 0.52 25.43
CA LEU A 38 -68.55 0.95 24.05
C LEU A 38 -67.22 1.70 23.91
N GLU A 39 -66.86 2.56 24.88
CA GLU A 39 -65.56 3.22 24.92
C GLU A 39 -64.42 2.21 24.98
N LYS A 40 -64.50 1.21 25.87
CA LYS A 40 -63.49 0.14 25.99
C LYS A 40 -63.43 -0.76 24.76
N TYR A 41 -64.58 -1.05 24.15
CA TYR A 41 -64.66 -1.81 22.90
C TYR A 41 -63.95 -1.08 21.75
N TYR A 42 -64.18 0.22 21.60
CA TYR A 42 -63.50 1.00 20.58
C TYR A 42 -62.01 1.24 20.88
N GLU A 43 -61.63 1.36 22.15
CA GLU A 43 -60.22 1.38 22.58
C GLU A 43 -59.51 0.08 22.21
N PHE A 44 -60.17 -1.08 22.40
CA PHE A 44 -59.67 -2.37 21.95
C PHE A 44 -59.50 -2.44 20.42
N LEU A 45 -60.49 -1.97 19.65
CA LEU A 45 -60.42 -1.95 18.18
C LEU A 45 -59.34 -1.00 17.63
N ASP A 46 -58.99 0.05 18.37
CA ASP A 46 -58.00 1.05 18.00
C ASP A 46 -56.63 0.80 18.68
N SER A 47 -56.48 -0.29 19.44
CA SER A 47 -55.24 -0.63 20.15
C SER A 47 -54.16 -1.11 19.19
N SER A 48 -52.92 -0.62 19.29
CA SER A 48 -51.85 -0.97 18.33
C SER A 48 -51.29 -2.39 18.49
N GLU A 49 -51.63 -3.09 19.57
CA GLU A 49 -51.08 -4.42 19.90
C GLU A 49 -52.15 -5.53 19.87
N GLY A 50 -53.40 -5.21 19.51
CA GLY A 50 -54.50 -6.17 19.51
C GLY A 50 -54.51 -7.06 18.26
N THR A 51 -54.74 -8.36 18.44
CA THR A 51 -54.95 -9.35 17.35
C THR A 51 -56.11 -8.98 16.40
N HIS A 52 -56.98 -8.05 16.79
CA HIS A 52 -58.16 -7.60 16.03
C HIS A 52 -58.26 -6.06 15.94
N ALA A 53 -57.12 -5.37 15.85
CA ALA A 53 -57.01 -3.92 15.81
C ALA A 53 -57.36 -3.26 14.47
N PHE A 54 -58.47 -3.68 13.84
CA PHE A 54 -58.87 -3.18 12.51
C PHE A 54 -59.05 -1.66 12.48
N GLY A 55 -59.41 -1.04 13.61
CA GLY A 55 -59.58 0.41 13.71
C GLY A 55 -58.27 1.18 13.52
N ASP A 56 -57.16 0.67 14.07
CA ASP A 56 -55.83 1.25 13.88
C ASP A 56 -55.31 0.95 12.46
N ASP A 57 -55.45 -0.30 12.00
CA ASP A 57 -55.07 -0.70 10.64
C ASP A 57 -55.72 0.18 9.58
N ALA A 58 -57.04 0.39 9.69
CA ALA A 58 -57.81 1.21 8.75
C ALA A 58 -57.33 2.68 8.71
N ARG A 59 -56.87 3.21 9.85
CA ARG A 59 -56.32 4.57 9.91
C ARG A 59 -54.91 4.64 9.35
N GLN A 60 -54.16 3.55 9.46
CA GLN A 60 -52.78 3.46 8.99
C GLN A 60 -52.67 3.03 7.52
N ILE A 61 -53.76 2.73 6.80
CA ILE A 61 -53.75 2.30 5.38
C ILE A 61 -52.88 3.19 4.48
N PHE A 62 -52.94 4.51 4.64
CA PHE A 62 -52.13 5.40 3.81
C PHE A 62 -50.64 5.34 4.19
N ALA A 63 -50.33 5.11 5.46
CA ALA A 63 -48.97 4.94 5.95
C ALA A 63 -48.39 3.58 5.57
N THR A 64 -49.20 2.51 5.54
CA THR A 64 -48.76 1.19 5.07
C THR A 64 -48.41 1.19 3.59
N LYS A 65 -48.98 2.10 2.79
CA LYS A 65 -48.63 2.27 1.37
C LYS A 65 -47.31 3.02 1.14
N ASP A 66 -46.85 3.83 2.09
CA ASP A 66 -45.57 4.55 1.93
C ASP A 66 -44.40 3.63 2.30
N ILE A 67 -43.54 3.32 1.33
CA ILE A 67 -42.34 2.48 1.49
C ILE A 67 -41.45 2.99 2.65
N ARG A 68 -41.41 4.30 2.88
CA ARG A 68 -40.57 4.90 3.92
C ARG A 68 -41.13 4.68 5.33
N GLU A 69 -42.43 4.45 5.48
CA GLU A 69 -43.12 4.41 6.77
C GLU A 69 -43.83 3.09 7.08
N MET A 70 -44.02 2.26 6.06
CA MET A 70 -44.68 0.96 6.16
C MET A 70 -44.10 0.09 7.28
N SER A 71 -44.92 -0.70 7.96
CA SER A 71 -44.47 -1.65 9.00
C SER A 71 -43.36 -2.60 8.49
N PRO A 72 -42.33 -2.93 9.29
CA PRO A 72 -41.28 -3.88 8.90
C PRO A 72 -41.83 -5.22 8.40
N ILE A 73 -42.95 -5.68 8.96
CA ILE A 73 -43.62 -6.95 8.58
C ILE A 73 -44.04 -6.95 7.10
N LEU A 74 -44.33 -5.78 6.53
CA LEU A 74 -44.78 -5.62 5.15
C LEU A 74 -43.64 -5.33 4.16
N LEU A 75 -42.39 -5.18 4.64
CA LEU A 75 -41.24 -4.89 3.77
C LEU A 75 -40.92 -6.04 2.81
N ASP A 76 -40.94 -7.29 3.27
CA ASP A 76 -40.64 -8.45 2.42
C ASP A 76 -41.72 -8.71 1.36
N PRO A 77 -43.03 -8.67 1.68
CA PRO A 77 -44.09 -8.72 0.68
C PRO A 77 -43.94 -7.62 -0.39
N MET A 78 -43.73 -6.37 0.02
CA MET A 78 -43.51 -5.29 -0.93
C MET A 78 -42.24 -5.47 -1.76
N THR A 79 -41.18 -5.99 -1.16
CA THR A 79 -39.95 -6.32 -1.88
C THR A 79 -40.23 -7.37 -2.94
N THR A 80 -41.00 -8.40 -2.61
CA THR A 80 -41.37 -9.45 -3.55
C THR A 80 -42.16 -8.88 -4.73
N GLU A 81 -43.12 -7.98 -4.48
CA GLU A 81 -43.90 -7.34 -5.55
C GLU A 81 -43.06 -6.39 -6.41
N VAL A 82 -42.36 -5.43 -5.78
CA VAL A 82 -41.62 -4.36 -6.49
C VAL A 82 -40.43 -4.93 -7.27
N SER A 83 -39.73 -5.91 -6.70
CA SER A 83 -38.63 -6.58 -7.38
C SER A 83 -39.10 -7.71 -8.29
N GLY A 84 -40.39 -8.05 -8.35
CA GLY A 84 -40.87 -9.17 -9.16
C GLY A 84 -40.22 -10.51 -8.77
N GLY A 85 -40.01 -10.77 -7.47
CA GLY A 85 -39.66 -12.10 -6.96
C GLY A 85 -38.45 -12.22 -6.02
N LEU A 86 -37.83 -11.13 -5.56
CA LEU A 86 -36.87 -11.23 -4.44
C LEU A 86 -37.65 -11.48 -3.15
N LYS A 87 -37.32 -12.57 -2.44
CA LYS A 87 -38.08 -13.05 -1.29
C LYS A 87 -37.78 -12.33 0.02
N SER A 88 -36.61 -11.70 0.14
CA SER A 88 -36.15 -11.05 1.37
C SER A 88 -35.57 -9.69 1.06
N SER A 89 -35.90 -8.73 1.92
CA SER A 89 -35.42 -7.36 1.87
C SER A 89 -34.04 -7.18 2.52
N ASP A 90 -33.54 -8.19 3.26
CA ASP A 90 -32.26 -8.17 3.98
C ASP A 90 -31.02 -8.13 3.07
N ILE A 91 -31.20 -8.37 1.78
CA ILE A 91 -30.13 -8.25 0.77
C ILE A 91 -29.62 -6.79 0.71
N PHE A 92 -30.47 -5.83 1.07
CA PHE A 92 -30.14 -4.42 1.05
C PHE A 92 -29.74 -3.92 2.43
N ASN A 93 -28.66 -3.13 2.51
CA ASN A 93 -28.27 -2.45 3.74
C ASN A 93 -29.36 -1.49 4.25
N ASN A 94 -30.13 -0.89 3.33
CA ASN A 94 -31.32 -0.12 3.66
C ASN A 94 -32.49 -0.52 2.73
N PRO A 95 -33.37 -1.42 3.18
CA PRO A 95 -34.50 -1.92 2.39
C PRO A 95 -35.40 -0.83 1.82
N ARG A 96 -35.76 0.17 2.65
CA ARG A 96 -36.70 1.23 2.25
C ARG A 96 -36.13 2.13 1.16
N TYR A 97 -34.86 2.47 1.31
CA TYR A 97 -34.13 3.22 0.30
C TYR A 97 -34.03 2.41 -1.00
N ALA A 98 -33.69 1.12 -0.90
CA ALA A 98 -33.57 0.24 -2.04
C ALA A 98 -34.87 0.09 -2.82
N LEU A 99 -35.99 -0.12 -2.13
CA LEU A 99 -37.31 -0.24 -2.78
C LEU A 99 -37.73 1.03 -3.52
N THR A 100 -37.44 2.20 -2.95
CA THR A 100 -37.66 3.48 -3.65
C THR A 100 -36.78 3.56 -4.91
N ARG A 101 -35.52 3.13 -4.80
CA ARG A 101 -34.54 3.20 -5.87
C ARG A 101 -34.79 2.19 -7.00
N ILE A 102 -35.30 1.01 -6.70
CA ILE A 102 -35.63 -0.03 -7.69
C ILE A 102 -36.64 0.50 -8.73
N ALA A 103 -37.65 1.25 -8.29
CA ALA A 103 -38.62 1.87 -9.20
C ALA A 103 -38.00 2.92 -10.13
N GLU A 104 -36.97 3.64 -9.69
CA GLU A 104 -36.22 4.57 -10.53
C GLU A 104 -35.27 3.83 -11.48
N LEU A 105 -34.62 2.76 -11.01
CA LEU A 105 -33.74 1.91 -11.82
C LEU A 105 -34.46 1.26 -12.99
N THR A 106 -35.70 0.79 -12.79
CA THR A 106 -36.50 0.21 -13.88
C THR A 106 -36.84 1.25 -14.96
N ARG A 107 -37.01 2.52 -14.59
CA ARG A 107 -37.20 3.63 -15.55
C ARG A 107 -35.92 4.00 -16.28
N LEU A 108 -34.77 3.89 -15.60
CA LEU A 108 -33.45 4.22 -16.14
C LEU A 108 -32.73 3.01 -16.77
N LYS A 109 -33.45 1.90 -16.99
CA LYS A 109 -32.93 0.66 -17.52
C LYS A 109 -32.22 0.89 -18.87
N GLY A 110 -31.04 0.30 -19.05
CA GLY A 110 -30.21 0.47 -20.24
C GLY A 110 -29.38 1.75 -20.32
N SER A 111 -29.56 2.70 -19.39
CA SER A 111 -28.62 3.83 -19.25
C SER A 111 -27.35 3.39 -18.54
N ARG A 112 -26.20 4.02 -18.85
CA ARG A 112 -24.93 3.82 -18.14
C ARG A 112 -25.11 3.98 -16.63
N PHE A 113 -25.78 5.06 -16.23
CA PHE A 113 -26.06 5.36 -14.84
C PHE A 113 -26.89 4.26 -14.15
N GLY A 114 -27.96 3.78 -14.81
CA GLY A 114 -28.79 2.72 -14.24
C GLY A 114 -28.03 1.40 -14.06
N MET A 115 -27.13 1.07 -14.98
CA MET A 115 -26.27 -0.11 -14.87
C MET A 115 -25.26 0.02 -13.73
N GLU A 116 -24.56 1.16 -13.61
CA GLU A 116 -23.60 1.39 -12.52
C GLU A 116 -24.28 1.42 -11.15
N GLU A 117 -25.47 2.03 -11.06
CA GLU A 117 -26.25 2.13 -9.82
C GLU A 117 -26.82 0.78 -9.39
N PHE A 118 -27.17 -0.11 -10.32
CA PHE A 118 -27.57 -1.48 -10.01
C PHE A 118 -26.49 -2.20 -9.18
N PHE A 119 -25.22 -2.11 -9.58
CA PHE A 119 -24.13 -2.75 -8.83
C PHE A 119 -23.91 -2.14 -7.45
N ARG A 120 -24.08 -0.82 -7.32
CA ARG A 120 -24.01 -0.13 -6.03
C ARG A 120 -25.14 -0.56 -5.10
N LEU A 121 -26.35 -0.73 -5.64
CA LEU A 121 -27.52 -1.05 -4.83
C LEU A 121 -27.55 -2.51 -4.38
N PHE A 122 -27.27 -3.45 -5.27
CA PHE A 122 -27.38 -4.89 -5.00
C PHE A 122 -26.12 -5.49 -4.39
N PHE A 123 -24.95 -5.01 -4.80
CA PHE A 123 -23.68 -5.63 -4.47
C PHE A 123 -22.73 -4.72 -3.69
N GLN A 124 -23.12 -3.45 -3.48
CA GLN A 124 -22.28 -2.45 -2.78
C GLN A 124 -20.90 -2.29 -3.46
N GLN A 125 -20.85 -2.54 -4.77
CA GLN A 125 -19.64 -2.43 -5.58
C GLN A 125 -19.81 -1.35 -6.63
N LYS A 126 -18.71 -0.67 -6.93
CA LYS A 126 -18.65 0.24 -8.08
C LYS A 126 -18.41 -0.60 -9.33
N ALA A 127 -19.29 -0.43 -10.31
CA ALA A 127 -19.08 -0.93 -11.66
C ALA A 127 -18.71 0.22 -12.58
N GLU A 128 -17.95 -0.10 -13.63
CA GLU A 128 -17.74 0.78 -14.77
C GLU A 128 -18.31 0.13 -16.02
N VAL A 129 -19.08 0.90 -16.79
CA VAL A 129 -19.69 0.44 -18.03
C VAL A 129 -19.12 1.21 -19.21
N GLU A 130 -18.49 0.46 -20.11
CA GLU A 130 -17.95 0.98 -21.37
C GLU A 130 -18.85 0.53 -22.53
N TYR A 131 -19.10 1.46 -23.45
CA TYR A 131 -19.87 1.17 -24.65
C TYR A 131 -18.94 0.68 -25.74
N GLY A 132 -19.17 -0.53 -26.27
CA GLY A 132 -18.35 -1.11 -27.33
C GLY A 132 -18.25 -0.27 -28.59
N LYS A 133 -19.32 0.48 -28.91
CA LYS A 133 -19.33 1.45 -30.03
C LYS A 133 -18.25 2.53 -29.92
N GLN A 134 -17.81 2.88 -28.70
CA GLN A 134 -16.78 3.90 -28.50
C GLN A 134 -15.39 3.36 -28.81
N SER A 135 -15.19 2.05 -28.70
CA SER A 135 -13.92 1.36 -28.97
C SER A 135 -13.85 0.78 -30.39
N MET A 136 -14.90 0.97 -31.20
CA MET A 136 -14.96 0.50 -32.58
C MET A 136 -14.17 1.41 -33.52
N PHE A 137 -13.49 0.82 -34.49
CA PHE A 137 -12.86 1.50 -35.61
C PHE A 137 -13.91 1.84 -36.67
N LEU A 138 -14.08 3.12 -36.98
CA LEU A 138 -15.01 3.60 -37.99
C LEU A 138 -14.26 4.08 -39.23
N LEU A 139 -14.73 3.68 -40.42
CA LEU A 139 -14.15 4.17 -41.67
C LEU A 139 -14.46 5.66 -41.84
N SER A 140 -13.47 6.42 -42.30
CA SER A 140 -13.57 7.86 -42.58
C SER A 140 -13.79 8.75 -41.34
N ASP A 141 -13.56 8.23 -40.13
CA ASP A 141 -13.55 9.02 -38.90
C ASP A 141 -12.12 9.50 -38.58
N SER A 142 -11.96 10.78 -38.28
CA SER A 142 -10.65 11.38 -37.98
C SER A 142 -10.05 10.86 -36.66
N ALA A 143 -10.89 10.38 -35.74
CA ALA A 143 -10.49 9.76 -34.48
C ALA A 143 -10.16 8.26 -34.61
N SER A 144 -10.42 7.65 -35.77
CA SER A 144 -10.14 6.23 -36.04
C SER A 144 -8.89 6.09 -36.91
N GLN A 145 -7.72 6.22 -36.29
CA GLN A 145 -6.42 6.06 -36.97
C GLN A 145 -5.82 4.68 -36.68
N ILE A 146 -5.06 4.16 -37.64
CA ILE A 146 -4.30 2.92 -37.46
C ILE A 146 -2.99 3.27 -36.74
N GLY A 147 -2.82 2.83 -35.50
CA GLY A 147 -1.60 3.06 -34.73
C GLY A 147 -1.82 2.99 -33.22
N VAL A 148 -0.75 3.14 -32.45
CA VAL A 148 -0.78 3.13 -30.97
C VAL A 148 -1.56 4.31 -30.38
N GLU A 149 -1.67 5.39 -31.15
CA GLU A 149 -2.42 6.60 -30.77
C GLU A 149 -3.94 6.39 -30.74
N SER A 150 -4.43 5.35 -31.41
CA SER A 150 -5.86 5.06 -31.56
C SER A 150 -6.09 3.56 -31.40
N LEU A 151 -6.29 3.13 -30.14
CA LEU A 151 -6.60 1.75 -29.74
C LEU A 151 -8.06 1.38 -30.05
N LYS A 152 -8.39 1.34 -31.35
CA LYS A 152 -9.72 0.97 -31.86
C LYS A 152 -9.71 -0.46 -32.42
N PHE A 153 -10.86 -1.12 -32.33
CA PHE A 153 -11.03 -2.51 -32.72
C PHE A 153 -12.00 -2.64 -33.90
N ILE A 154 -11.79 -3.65 -34.74
CA ILE A 154 -12.71 -4.00 -35.82
C ILE A 154 -14.00 -4.56 -35.21
N GLN A 155 -15.13 -4.31 -35.88
CA GLN A 155 -16.43 -4.81 -35.45
C GLN A 155 -16.44 -6.34 -35.31
N ASN A 156 -17.07 -6.83 -34.24
CA ASN A 156 -17.36 -8.26 -34.03
C ASN A 156 -18.83 -8.49 -33.65
N ASP A 157 -19.22 -9.75 -33.43
CA ASP A 157 -20.55 -10.17 -32.98
C ASP A 157 -20.75 -10.09 -31.46
N GLU A 158 -19.74 -9.62 -30.72
CA GLU A 158 -19.70 -9.55 -29.26
C GLU A 158 -19.67 -8.10 -28.74
N ILE A 159 -18.53 -7.63 -28.22
CA ILE A 159 -18.41 -6.33 -27.55
C ILE A 159 -18.31 -5.19 -28.56
N PHE A 160 -17.52 -5.35 -29.63
CA PHE A 160 -17.22 -4.28 -30.58
C PHE A 160 -18.35 -4.15 -31.61
N GLN A 161 -19.53 -3.75 -31.14
CA GLN A 161 -20.71 -3.44 -31.96
C GLN A 161 -21.51 -2.29 -31.35
N THR A 162 -22.47 -1.74 -32.10
CA THR A 162 -23.32 -0.61 -31.64
C THR A 162 -24.05 -0.91 -30.32
N PHE A 163 -24.46 -2.16 -30.12
CA PHE A 163 -25.20 -2.63 -28.95
C PHE A 163 -24.34 -3.49 -28.01
N GLY A 164 -23.02 -3.33 -28.04
CA GLY A 164 -22.10 -4.03 -27.15
C GLY A 164 -21.81 -3.23 -25.88
N LEU A 165 -21.80 -3.92 -24.74
CA LEU A 165 -21.55 -3.38 -23.41
C LEU A 165 -20.43 -4.17 -22.72
N LEU A 166 -19.43 -3.47 -22.17
CA LEU A 166 -18.42 -4.07 -21.31
C LEU A 166 -18.62 -3.59 -19.88
N ILE A 167 -18.82 -4.52 -18.96
CA ILE A 167 -19.09 -4.25 -17.55
C ILE A 167 -17.89 -4.70 -16.74
N LYS A 168 -17.20 -3.74 -16.12
CA LYS A 168 -16.02 -3.95 -15.29
C LYS A 168 -16.40 -3.91 -13.82
N THR A 169 -16.19 -5.02 -13.10
CA THR A 169 -16.54 -5.14 -11.68
C THR A 169 -15.56 -6.02 -10.92
N GLY A 170 -15.46 -5.86 -9.59
CA GLY A 170 -14.68 -6.76 -8.73
C GLY A 170 -15.36 -8.10 -8.42
N ILE A 171 -16.55 -8.35 -8.96
CA ILE A 171 -17.34 -9.57 -8.67
C ILE A 171 -17.44 -10.42 -9.93
N SER A 172 -17.32 -11.74 -9.75
CA SER A 172 -17.54 -12.72 -10.82
C SER A 172 -18.90 -12.56 -11.51
N VAL A 173 -18.89 -12.67 -12.84
CA VAL A 173 -20.07 -12.53 -13.70
C VAL A 173 -21.21 -13.45 -13.29
N ASN A 174 -20.89 -14.68 -12.86
CA ASN A 174 -21.88 -15.68 -12.48
C ASN A 174 -22.76 -15.23 -11.30
N ASN A 175 -22.23 -14.40 -10.40
CA ASN A 175 -22.95 -13.97 -9.21
C ASN A 175 -24.03 -12.92 -9.50
N TRP A 176 -23.84 -12.11 -10.55
CA TRP A 176 -24.73 -10.98 -10.85
C TRP A 176 -25.49 -11.10 -12.17
N ASN A 177 -25.10 -12.02 -13.05
CA ASN A 177 -25.67 -12.21 -14.39
C ASN A 177 -27.21 -12.29 -14.41
N GLU A 178 -27.79 -13.16 -13.58
CA GLU A 178 -29.25 -13.38 -13.56
C GLU A 178 -30.01 -12.13 -13.12
N LEU A 179 -29.55 -11.49 -12.04
CA LEU A 179 -30.16 -10.27 -11.52
C LEU A 179 -29.98 -9.12 -12.51
N TYR A 180 -28.80 -8.97 -13.10
CA TYR A 180 -28.51 -7.93 -14.09
C TYR A 180 -29.42 -8.04 -15.32
N LYS A 181 -29.57 -9.25 -15.88
CA LYS A 181 -30.49 -9.52 -17.00
C LYS A 181 -31.92 -9.10 -16.69
N LYS A 182 -32.39 -9.37 -15.47
CA LYS A 182 -33.73 -9.05 -15.03
C LYS A 182 -33.94 -7.54 -14.86
N TYR A 183 -33.06 -6.87 -14.12
CA TYR A 183 -33.30 -5.50 -13.64
C TYR A 183 -32.67 -4.38 -14.47
N ALA A 184 -31.46 -4.57 -15.00
CA ALA A 184 -30.67 -3.48 -15.58
C ALA A 184 -30.41 -3.62 -17.09
N HIS A 185 -30.33 -4.84 -17.60
CA HIS A 185 -29.93 -5.12 -18.98
C HIS A 185 -31.05 -4.79 -20.01
N PRO A 186 -30.81 -3.93 -21.02
CA PRO A 186 -31.75 -3.69 -22.10
C PRO A 186 -31.80 -4.87 -23.10
N ALA A 187 -32.98 -5.27 -23.56
CA ALA A 187 -33.10 -6.37 -24.51
C ALA A 187 -32.37 -6.09 -25.84
N GLY A 188 -31.76 -7.10 -26.43
CA GLY A 188 -31.09 -7.02 -27.74
C GLY A 188 -29.65 -6.48 -27.71
N PHE A 189 -29.12 -6.13 -26.53
CA PHE A 189 -27.72 -5.75 -26.37
C PHE A 189 -26.88 -6.99 -26.05
N TYR A 190 -25.65 -7.03 -26.55
CA TYR A 190 -24.65 -7.98 -26.06
C TYR A 190 -23.93 -7.35 -24.87
N TYR A 191 -23.63 -8.13 -23.83
CA TYR A 191 -22.78 -7.68 -22.75
C TYR A 191 -21.73 -8.71 -22.40
N ALA A 192 -20.54 -8.22 -22.05
CA ALA A 192 -19.48 -9.01 -21.44
C ALA A 192 -19.15 -8.45 -20.06
N GLY A 193 -18.91 -9.35 -19.11
CA GLY A 193 -18.42 -8.98 -17.79
C GLY A 193 -16.91 -9.22 -17.69
N GLN A 194 -16.17 -8.21 -17.27
CA GLN A 194 -14.74 -8.30 -16.97
C GLN A 194 -14.54 -8.15 -15.46
N VAL A 195 -13.87 -9.13 -14.86
CA VAL A 195 -13.51 -9.07 -13.44
C VAL A 195 -12.20 -8.32 -13.31
N ILE A 196 -12.21 -7.19 -12.60
CA ILE A 196 -11.01 -6.42 -12.29
C ILE A 196 -10.68 -6.61 -10.82
N SER A 197 -9.48 -7.11 -10.56
CA SER A 197 -8.92 -7.22 -9.21
C SER A 197 -7.69 -6.34 -9.15
N ASP A 198 -7.81 -5.20 -8.47
CA ASP A 198 -6.66 -4.36 -8.16
C ASP A 198 -6.08 -4.84 -6.83
N ALA A 199 -4.87 -5.39 -6.87
CA ALA A 199 -4.10 -5.73 -5.67
C ALA A 199 -2.87 -4.82 -5.64
N GLU A 200 -2.81 -3.96 -4.63
CA GLU A 200 -1.60 -3.16 -4.37
C GLU A 200 -0.60 -4.01 -3.58
N ALA A 201 0.48 -4.41 -4.25
CA ALA A 201 1.62 -5.03 -3.57
C ALA A 201 2.55 -3.92 -3.07
N LEU A 202 2.63 -3.75 -1.75
CA LEU A 202 3.70 -2.96 -1.13
C LEU A 202 4.98 -3.79 -1.17
N ASN A 203 5.81 -3.55 -2.19
CA ASN A 203 7.18 -4.05 -2.21
C ASN A 203 8.09 -2.98 -1.58
N PRO A 204 8.56 -3.15 -0.34
CA PRO A 204 9.56 -2.26 0.22
C PRO A 204 10.89 -2.51 -0.50
N ILE A 205 11.11 -1.82 -1.62
CA ILE A 205 12.41 -1.80 -2.28
C ILE A 205 13.33 -0.96 -1.39
N THR A 206 14.09 -1.63 -0.54
CA THR A 206 15.13 -0.99 0.25
C THR A 206 16.39 -0.94 -0.59
N ALA A 207 16.84 0.26 -0.97
CA ALA A 207 18.14 0.40 -1.61
C ALA A 207 19.24 0.08 -0.57
N PRO A 208 20.26 -0.73 -0.93
CA PRO A 208 21.44 -0.88 -0.08
C PRO A 208 22.13 0.49 0.08
N LEU A 209 22.62 0.78 1.30
CA LEU A 209 23.24 2.06 1.65
C LEU A 209 24.48 2.39 0.81
N SER A 210 25.14 1.38 0.27
CA SER A 210 26.24 1.49 -0.68
C SER A 210 26.41 0.16 -1.43
N ILE A 211 27.06 0.20 -2.59
CA ILE A 211 27.63 -0.96 -3.26
C ILE A 211 29.14 -0.81 -3.09
N GLU A 212 29.80 -1.78 -2.48
CA GLU A 212 31.25 -1.77 -2.30
C GLU A 212 31.93 -1.77 -3.68
N ASP A 213 32.78 -0.77 -3.93
CA ASP A 213 33.58 -0.67 -5.15
C ASP A 213 34.77 -1.65 -5.05
N SER A 214 35.00 -2.42 -6.12
CA SER A 214 35.93 -3.55 -6.14
C SER A 214 37.41 -3.14 -6.24
N ALA A 215 37.74 -1.85 -6.07
CA ALA A 215 39.07 -1.30 -6.36
C ALA A 215 39.84 -0.74 -5.15
N ASP A 216 39.24 -0.62 -3.96
CA ASP A 216 39.94 -0.11 -2.78
C ASP A 216 40.30 -1.22 -1.79
N THR A 217 41.52 -1.15 -1.25
CA THR A 217 42.02 -2.07 -0.23
C THR A 217 41.10 -2.05 1.00
N THR A 218 40.43 -3.16 1.26
CA THR A 218 39.59 -3.34 2.45
C THR A 218 40.46 -3.68 3.65
N ILE A 219 40.27 -2.95 4.75
CA ILE A 219 40.92 -3.26 6.02
C ILE A 219 40.24 -4.51 6.60
N ILE A 220 40.88 -5.66 6.42
CA ILE A 220 40.41 -6.97 6.89
C ILE A 220 40.71 -7.21 8.38
N SER A 221 41.65 -6.46 8.97
CA SER A 221 42.08 -6.61 10.35
C SER A 221 42.82 -5.36 10.84
N GLN A 222 42.63 -5.01 12.12
CA GLN A 222 43.40 -4.00 12.83
C GLN A 222 44.12 -4.68 14.00
N ALA A 223 45.44 -4.58 14.05
CA ALA A 223 46.24 -4.99 15.20
C ALA A 223 46.67 -3.75 15.98
N VAL A 224 46.39 -3.71 17.29
CA VAL A 224 46.87 -2.67 18.20
C VAL A 224 48.11 -3.21 18.91
N ASN A 225 49.27 -2.65 18.61
CA ASN A 225 50.51 -2.95 19.32
C ASN A 225 50.79 -1.86 20.36
N PRO A 226 50.58 -2.12 21.67
CA PRO A 226 50.86 -1.13 22.70
C PRO A 226 52.37 -0.97 22.87
N MET A 227 52.92 0.16 22.45
CA MET A 227 54.34 0.48 22.67
C MET A 227 54.54 0.95 24.10
N LEU A 228 55.41 0.27 24.86
CA LEU A 228 55.66 0.52 26.28
C LEU A 228 56.94 1.33 26.55
N THR A 229 57.59 1.89 25.51
CA THR A 229 58.80 2.69 25.64
C THR A 229 58.59 4.12 25.14
N LEU A 230 58.85 5.11 26.00
CA LEU A 230 58.81 6.52 25.64
C LEU A 230 60.13 6.91 24.94
N PHE A 231 60.03 7.70 23.86
CA PHE A 231 61.15 8.28 23.10
C PHE A 231 62.01 7.32 22.25
N THR A 232 61.44 6.24 21.74
CA THR A 232 62.09 5.40 20.71
C THR A 232 61.31 5.53 19.41
N GLN A 233 61.96 5.77 18.26
CA GLN A 233 61.37 5.56 16.94
C GLN A 233 61.44 4.06 16.63
N PRO A 234 60.32 3.33 16.64
CA PRO A 234 60.29 1.91 16.35
C PRO A 234 59.83 1.71 14.90
N THR A 235 60.66 1.07 14.09
CA THR A 235 60.25 0.67 12.75
C THR A 235 59.64 -0.73 12.83
N THR A 236 58.37 -0.86 12.45
CA THR A 236 57.69 -2.16 12.34
C THR A 236 57.65 -2.58 10.88
N LEU A 237 58.27 -3.71 10.58
CA LEU A 237 58.29 -4.28 9.23
C LEU A 237 57.40 -5.51 9.20
N VAL A 238 56.51 -5.58 8.20
CA VAL A 238 55.72 -6.78 7.91
C VAL A 238 56.48 -7.54 6.83
N GLU A 239 56.95 -8.75 7.16
CA GLU A 239 57.65 -9.60 6.19
C GLU A 239 56.69 -10.09 5.09
N SER A 240 57.24 -10.55 3.96
CA SER A 240 56.47 -10.92 2.76
C SER A 240 55.48 -12.08 2.97
N ASP A 241 55.57 -12.80 4.08
CA ASP A 241 54.60 -13.83 4.50
C ASP A 241 53.38 -13.27 5.24
N GLY A 242 53.39 -11.97 5.58
CA GLY A 242 52.30 -11.25 6.24
C GLY A 242 52.03 -11.67 7.69
N ILE A 243 52.86 -12.53 8.28
CA ILE A 243 52.64 -13.12 9.62
C ILE A 243 53.70 -12.66 10.60
N LEU A 244 54.96 -12.52 10.15
CA LEU A 244 56.06 -12.10 11.02
C LEU A 244 56.24 -10.58 10.98
N VAL A 245 56.22 -9.98 12.17
CA VAL A 245 56.49 -8.55 12.37
C VAL A 245 57.82 -8.40 13.07
N ARG A 246 58.82 -7.85 12.37
CA ARG A 246 60.10 -7.46 13.00
C ARG A 246 59.96 -6.06 13.57
N GLN A 247 60.39 -5.89 14.82
CA GLN A 247 60.46 -4.59 15.48
C GLN A 247 61.93 -4.28 15.70
N SER A 248 62.47 -3.25 15.05
CA SER A 248 63.82 -2.76 15.32
C SER A 248 63.77 -1.54 16.22
N ASN A 249 64.57 -1.53 17.29
CA ASN A 249 64.78 -0.38 18.15
C ASN A 249 66.13 0.28 17.80
N PHE A 250 66.17 1.61 17.76
CA PHE A 250 67.40 2.39 17.59
C PHE A 250 68.54 1.94 18.53
N ASN A 251 68.24 1.62 19.79
CA ASN A 251 69.25 1.18 20.74
C ASN A 251 69.82 -0.21 20.43
N GLU A 252 69.03 -1.08 19.80
CA GLU A 252 69.46 -2.41 19.38
C GLU A 252 70.36 -2.29 18.14
N GLN A 253 69.93 -1.50 17.14
CA GLN A 253 70.77 -1.17 15.98
C GLN A 253 72.09 -0.53 16.41
N LEU A 254 72.08 0.44 17.32
CA LEU A 254 73.29 1.10 17.81
C LEU A 254 74.24 0.14 18.54
N SER A 255 73.70 -0.87 19.24
CA SER A 255 74.52 -1.84 19.98
C SER A 255 75.40 -2.71 19.08
N ASP A 256 74.98 -2.95 17.84
CA ASP A 256 75.79 -3.67 16.84
C ASP A 256 77.01 -2.84 16.39
N TYR A 257 76.97 -1.51 16.56
CA TYR A 257 78.01 -0.58 16.11
C TYR A 257 78.97 -0.09 17.21
N ASP A 258 78.65 -0.28 18.49
CA ASP A 258 79.27 0.48 19.62
C ASP A 258 80.67 -0.01 20.07
N SER A 259 81.15 -1.20 19.70
CA SER A 259 82.37 -1.78 20.32
C SER A 259 83.58 -2.04 19.42
N SER A 260 83.46 -2.00 18.09
CA SER A 260 84.59 -2.36 17.19
C SER A 260 84.74 -1.48 15.95
N ILE A 261 83.88 -0.49 15.73
CA ILE A 261 83.83 0.31 14.51
C ILE A 261 84.14 1.78 14.83
N SER A 262 85.00 2.41 14.03
CA SER A 262 85.33 3.82 14.19
C SER A 262 84.32 4.71 13.46
N LEU A 263 84.11 5.94 13.93
CA LEU A 263 83.25 6.91 13.22
C LEU A 263 83.76 7.18 11.79
N ALA A 264 85.08 7.17 11.58
CA ALA A 264 85.71 7.37 10.27
C ALA A 264 85.45 6.21 9.29
N THR A 265 85.08 5.03 9.78
CA THR A 265 84.67 3.89 8.93
C THR A 265 83.18 3.95 8.59
N LEU A 266 82.34 4.49 9.49
CA LEU A 266 80.91 4.65 9.23
C LEU A 266 80.62 5.80 8.26
N ASP A 267 81.35 6.91 8.37
CA ASP A 267 81.22 8.09 7.51
C ASP A 267 81.55 7.80 6.03
N LYS A 268 82.18 6.66 5.72
CA LYS A 268 82.40 6.23 4.33
C LYS A 268 81.14 5.72 3.63
N SER A 269 80.14 5.28 4.39
CA SER A 269 78.95 4.61 3.87
C SER A 269 77.64 5.28 4.30
N TYR A 270 77.60 5.87 5.50
CA TYR A 270 76.45 6.60 6.03
C TYR A 270 76.87 8.02 6.39
N HIS A 271 76.28 9.01 5.71
CA HIS A 271 76.57 10.43 5.93
C HIS A 271 75.60 11.07 6.93
N THR A 272 74.42 10.47 7.12
CA THR A 272 73.44 10.90 8.12
C THR A 272 73.00 9.75 9.03
N ILE A 273 72.54 10.09 10.23
CA ILE A 273 71.99 9.10 11.18
C ILE A 273 70.74 8.43 10.58
N THR A 274 69.95 9.16 9.79
CA THR A 274 68.76 8.65 9.11
C THR A 274 69.11 7.48 8.17
N GLN A 275 70.25 7.57 7.47
CA GLN A 275 70.73 6.50 6.61
C GLN A 275 71.16 5.26 7.40
N LEU A 276 71.76 5.43 8.57
CA LEU A 276 72.17 4.31 9.44
C LEU A 276 70.98 3.53 10.02
N ILE A 277 69.87 4.22 10.32
CA ILE A 277 68.70 3.60 10.97
C ILE A 277 67.72 3.01 9.95
N THR A 278 67.88 3.34 8.68
CA THR A 278 66.98 2.91 7.61
C THR A 278 67.08 1.40 7.41
N PRO A 279 65.95 0.65 7.34
CA PRO A 279 65.98 -0.81 7.18
C PRO A 279 66.26 -1.28 5.73
N ASN A 280 66.30 -0.34 4.79
CA ASN A 280 66.44 -0.63 3.36
C ASN A 280 67.89 -0.95 3.01
N SER A 281 68.09 -1.90 2.09
CA SER A 281 69.41 -2.20 1.54
C SER A 281 69.98 -1.04 0.73
N PHE A 282 71.30 -1.02 0.62
CA PHE A 282 72.04 -0.15 -0.28
C PHE A 282 71.56 -0.28 -1.72
N THR A 283 71.32 0.85 -2.37
CA THR A 283 71.13 0.93 -3.82
C THR A 283 72.46 1.29 -4.50
N PHE A 284 72.67 0.79 -5.72
CA PHE A 284 73.83 1.20 -6.55
C PHE A 284 73.59 2.51 -7.31
N ASP A 285 72.50 3.20 -7.02
CA ASP A 285 72.08 4.43 -7.67
C ASP A 285 72.56 5.63 -6.84
N ASP A 286 73.88 5.86 -6.86
CA ASP A 286 74.52 6.96 -6.15
C ASP A 286 74.90 8.07 -7.14
N SER A 287 74.61 9.31 -6.75
CA SER A 287 75.04 10.50 -7.47
C SER A 287 76.55 10.69 -7.30
N SER A 288 77.24 11.30 -8.27
CA SER A 288 78.71 11.43 -8.25
C SER A 288 79.29 12.23 -7.06
N ILE A 289 78.44 12.80 -6.21
CA ILE A 289 78.81 13.67 -5.09
C ILE A 289 78.56 13.01 -3.71
N ARG A 290 77.93 11.82 -3.65
CA ARG A 290 77.65 11.07 -2.41
C ARG A 290 76.96 11.89 -1.32
N ASP A 291 76.03 12.76 -1.71
CA ASP A 291 75.34 13.72 -0.83
C ASP A 291 73.81 13.58 -0.92
N SER A 292 73.31 12.41 -1.36
CA SER A 292 71.87 12.15 -1.34
C SER A 292 71.44 11.83 0.09
N ASP A 293 70.64 12.71 0.67
CA ASP A 293 70.11 12.60 2.04
C ASP A 293 69.31 11.28 2.26
N GLU A 294 68.80 10.69 1.17
CA GLU A 294 67.85 9.57 1.17
C GLU A 294 68.50 8.18 1.11
N ASN A 295 69.71 8.03 0.54
CA ASN A 295 70.30 6.71 0.26
C ASN A 295 71.76 6.62 0.72
N ALA A 296 72.03 5.66 1.60
CA ALA A 296 73.38 5.26 1.96
C ALA A 296 74.09 4.60 0.77
N SER A 297 75.42 4.70 0.69
CA SER A 297 76.20 4.17 -0.44
C SER A 297 77.22 3.12 0.01
N PRO A 298 77.25 1.94 -0.64
CA PRO A 298 78.15 0.87 -0.25
C PRO A 298 79.59 1.20 -0.68
N ASP A 299 80.55 0.98 0.22
CA ASP A 299 81.97 0.88 -0.14
C ASP A 299 82.35 -0.60 -0.19
N PHE A 300 83.19 -1.01 -1.15
CA PHE A 300 83.64 -2.40 -1.27
C PHE A 300 84.53 -2.86 -0.09
N SER A 301 84.87 -1.95 0.82
CA SER A 301 85.52 -2.25 2.10
C SER A 301 84.55 -2.47 3.27
N LEU A 302 83.23 -2.39 3.04
CA LEU A 302 82.19 -2.59 4.04
C LEU A 302 82.12 -4.06 4.48
N ILE A 303 82.15 -4.28 5.79
CA ILE A 303 82.05 -5.62 6.42
C ILE A 303 80.78 -5.69 7.30
N ILE A 304 80.06 -4.57 7.43
CA ILE A 304 79.06 -4.40 8.49
C ILE A 304 77.64 -4.81 8.04
N GLU A 305 77.31 -4.61 6.76
CA GLU A 305 76.01 -4.99 6.21
C GLU A 305 76.16 -5.71 4.86
N THR A 306 75.20 -6.57 4.53
CA THR A 306 75.13 -7.32 3.27
C THR A 306 74.10 -6.71 2.31
N MET A 307 74.34 -6.81 1.01
CA MET A 307 73.51 -6.19 -0.03
C MET A 307 72.30 -7.03 -0.46
N ASP A 308 71.92 -8.03 0.33
CA ASP A 308 70.84 -8.98 0.03
C ASP A 308 69.52 -8.67 0.74
N ASN A 309 69.42 -7.53 1.42
CA ASN A 309 68.18 -7.11 2.08
C ASN A 309 67.14 -6.54 1.08
N GLU A 310 65.86 -6.76 1.37
CA GLU A 310 64.73 -6.24 0.59
C GLU A 310 64.53 -4.72 0.80
N LEU A 311 63.97 -4.04 -0.20
CA LEU A 311 63.60 -2.62 -0.12
C LEU A 311 62.15 -2.49 0.37
N PHE A 312 61.96 -1.84 1.51
CA PHE A 312 60.65 -1.58 2.10
C PHE A 312 60.13 -0.18 1.71
N THR A 313 58.86 -0.12 1.28
CA THR A 313 58.16 1.15 1.09
C THR A 313 57.51 1.57 2.41
N THR A 314 57.91 2.73 2.93
CA THR A 314 57.28 3.28 4.13
C THR A 314 55.89 3.82 3.78
N SER A 315 54.87 3.31 4.45
CA SER A 315 53.54 3.93 4.46
C SER A 315 53.41 4.69 5.78
N ASP A 316 53.55 6.01 5.72
CA ASP A 316 53.43 6.84 6.91
C ASP A 316 51.94 6.93 7.28
N SER A 317 51.58 6.32 8.40
CA SER A 317 50.24 6.49 8.96
C SER A 317 50.26 7.75 9.80
N ALA A 318 49.92 8.88 9.17
CA ALA A 318 49.67 10.12 9.89
C ALA A 318 48.56 9.86 10.93
N ILE A 319 48.94 9.91 12.21
CA ILE A 319 48.00 10.06 13.34
C ILE A 319 47.97 11.53 13.72
#